data_AF-A0A1Q6LKM8-F1
#
_entry.id   AF-A0A1Q6LKM8-F1
#
_cell.length_a   1.000
_cell.length_b   1.000
_cell.length_c   1.000
_cell.angle_alpha   90.00
_cell.angle_beta   90.00
_cell.angle_gamma   90.00
#
_symmetry.space_group_name_H-M   'P 1'
#
loop_
_entity.id
_entity.type
_entity.pdbx_description
1 polymer ?
#
loop_
_entity_poly.entity_id
_entity_poly.type
_entity_poly.pdbx_seq_one_letter_code
_entity_poly.pdbx_strand_id
1 'polypeptide(L)'
;MKKVISILLSVTIVFMLFAGCTSSNSEGETPNDESDNKLVTEELPAEPAHKTEVPDGYVGIYSVDDFEYIRTTPKGNYILMSDIDFSNTKDWDGIKVEGNVDGNNYSIKNYNQNEALFYKCSGSIKDLTMSNSSGKNGSPFCNEIYNSGTFTNLKINADIIVELTTMKYEDVIMHSSDYEPSVCIGGIVDTAYRGSDDYEPNIASCSFKGDITVNYKQIQERSQTEQDVSVGGIVGYSNHCNVSNCIAAGNITYKEQGNKAIIEENGYNTIFHQVYLGGIVADTTVSKVYNTANNIDIKATTNCAVYAGGIIGNSDVIGDGPQIAQCCNSGDIELKSRDTDVCQAGGICARADSYLPVITDCYNSGSIAAQEVAGISVNSAVISKCYNKGKLSGSKATGSLLVNKSESVEYSYYLDAGFPAIYDGGKYPTVKALSSEAMQNQESYEGFDFEDVWTMGTDNYPTLSHTLTQ
;
A
#
# COMPACT_ATOMS: atom_id res chain seq x y z
N MET A 1 -48.39 -52.35 -29.13
CA MET A 1 -49.54 -51.70 -29.81
C MET A 1 -49.20 -50.23 -30.01
N LYS A 2 -49.41 -49.67 -31.21
CA LYS A 2 -50.14 -48.41 -31.52
C LYS A 2 -50.07 -47.29 -30.46
N LYS A 3 -49.65 -46.04 -30.73
CA LYS A 3 -49.48 -45.24 -31.98
C LYS A 3 -48.18 -44.39 -31.86
N VAL A 4 -47.43 -43.90 -32.87
CA VAL A 4 -47.71 -43.25 -34.19
C VAL A 4 -48.35 -41.85 -33.98
N ILE A 5 -47.89 -40.69 -34.49
CA ILE A 5 -47.12 -40.25 -35.70
C ILE A 5 -45.95 -39.30 -35.26
N SER A 6 -44.75 -39.11 -35.85
CA SER A 6 -44.01 -39.60 -37.06
C SER A 6 -44.06 -38.78 -38.39
N ILE A 7 -43.31 -37.67 -38.54
CA ILE A 7 -43.02 -36.96 -39.82
C ILE A 7 -41.50 -36.71 -40.02
N LEU A 8 -41.02 -36.76 -41.27
CA LEU A 8 -39.61 -36.58 -41.72
C LEU A 8 -39.47 -35.37 -42.67
N LEU A 9 -38.22 -34.92 -42.89
CA LEU A 9 -37.59 -34.50 -44.17
C LEU A 9 -36.09 -34.20 -43.80
N SER A 10 -34.99 -34.80 -44.27
CA SER A 10 -34.50 -35.42 -45.52
C SER A 10 -33.65 -34.47 -46.41
N VAL A 11 -32.76 -35.04 -47.25
CA VAL A 11 -31.77 -34.37 -48.17
C VAL A 11 -30.49 -33.89 -47.45
N THR A 12 -29.24 -34.12 -47.89
CA THR A 12 -28.65 -35.06 -48.88
C THR A 12 -27.13 -35.21 -48.60
N ILE A 13 -26.50 -36.31 -49.06
CA ILE A 13 -25.04 -36.55 -49.03
C ILE A 13 -24.36 -36.01 -50.31
N VAL A 14 -23.16 -35.43 -50.19
CA VAL A 14 -22.15 -35.45 -51.27
C VAL A 14 -20.78 -35.84 -50.72
N PHE A 15 -20.28 -37.01 -51.14
CA PHE A 15 -18.86 -37.38 -51.10
C PHE A 15 -18.36 -37.38 -52.54
N MET A 16 -17.26 -36.70 -52.84
CA MET A 16 -16.43 -37.02 -54.01
C MET A 16 -14.95 -36.91 -53.67
N LEU A 17 -14.30 -38.07 -53.67
CA LEU A 17 -12.85 -38.19 -53.77
C LEU A 17 -12.46 -38.08 -55.25
N PHE A 18 -11.35 -37.41 -55.55
CA PHE A 18 -10.50 -37.77 -56.67
C PHE A 18 -9.04 -37.76 -56.22
N ALA A 19 -8.28 -38.76 -56.67
CA ALA A 19 -6.89 -38.98 -56.26
C ALA A 19 -5.92 -38.57 -57.38
N GLY A 20 -4.74 -38.09 -56.99
CA GLY A 20 -3.64 -37.79 -57.90
C GLY A 20 -2.31 -37.71 -57.15
N CYS A 21 -1.37 -38.57 -57.50
CA CYS A 21 0.03 -38.53 -57.04
C CYS A 21 0.80 -37.44 -57.85
N THR A 22 2.00 -36.97 -57.55
CA THR A 22 3.15 -37.53 -56.78
C THR A 22 4.04 -36.42 -56.17
N SER A 23 4.66 -36.71 -55.02
CA SER A 23 5.98 -36.23 -54.51
C SER A 23 6.67 -34.97 -55.08
N SER A 24 6.99 -34.02 -54.18
CA SER A 24 8.36 -33.54 -53.96
C SER A 24 8.48 -32.84 -52.58
N ASN A 25 9.71 -32.55 -52.14
CA ASN A 25 9.98 -32.04 -50.79
C ASN A 25 9.72 -30.53 -50.61
N SER A 26 9.68 -30.14 -49.34
CA SER A 26 9.81 -28.80 -48.75
C SER A 26 10.61 -27.76 -49.55
N GLU A 27 10.10 -26.52 -49.58
CA GLU A 27 10.49 -25.49 -48.60
C GLU A 27 9.33 -24.49 -48.41
N GLY A 28 9.41 -23.58 -47.44
CA GLY A 28 8.22 -22.92 -46.86
C GLY A 28 8.06 -21.44 -47.17
N GLU A 29 6.81 -20.97 -47.07
CA GLU A 29 6.43 -19.57 -46.89
C GLU A 29 5.19 -19.53 -45.97
N THR A 30 5.16 -18.63 -45.00
CA THR A 30 4.07 -18.47 -44.04
C THR A 30 3.06 -17.42 -44.53
N PRO A 31 1.77 -17.74 -44.70
CA PRO A 31 0.74 -16.73 -44.91
C PRO A 31 0.58 -15.88 -43.64
N ASN A 32 0.48 -14.56 -43.81
CA ASN A 32 -0.05 -13.69 -42.76
C ASN A 32 -1.55 -14.01 -42.58
N ASP A 33 -2.01 -13.98 -41.34
CA ASP A 33 -3.44 -13.82 -41.02
C ASP A 33 -3.56 -12.53 -40.21
N GLU A 34 -4.23 -11.52 -40.77
CA GLU A 34 -4.40 -10.21 -40.13
C GLU A 34 -5.56 -10.31 -39.12
N SER A 35 -5.25 -10.64 -37.87
CA SER A 35 -6.19 -10.40 -36.78
C SER A 35 -6.26 -8.89 -36.51
N ASP A 36 -7.46 -8.31 -36.66
CA ASP A 36 -7.75 -6.91 -36.34
C ASP A 36 -7.45 -6.65 -34.84
N ASN A 37 -6.21 -6.25 -34.54
CA ASN A 37 -5.83 -5.78 -33.21
C ASN A 37 -6.41 -4.39 -32.99
N LYS A 38 -7.72 -4.36 -32.77
CA LYS A 38 -8.53 -3.17 -32.56
C LYS A 38 -8.29 -2.63 -31.15
N LEU A 39 -7.09 -2.07 -30.98
CA LEU A 39 -6.69 -1.25 -29.84
C LEU A 39 -7.78 -0.21 -29.58
N VAL A 40 -8.59 -0.47 -28.55
CA VAL A 40 -9.44 0.54 -27.94
C VAL A 40 -8.49 1.45 -27.16
N THR A 41 -7.94 2.44 -27.86
CA THR A 41 -7.33 3.59 -27.21
C THR A 41 -8.44 4.41 -26.57
N GLU A 42 -8.88 3.95 -25.40
CA GLU A 42 -9.70 4.76 -24.50
C GLU A 42 -8.84 5.97 -24.13
N GLU A 43 -9.27 7.16 -24.55
CA GLU A 43 -8.53 8.39 -24.25
C GLU A 43 -8.54 8.58 -22.73
N LEU A 44 -7.35 8.62 -22.11
CA LEU A 44 -7.20 8.87 -20.68
C LEU A 44 -8.04 10.11 -20.30
N PRO A 45 -8.85 10.05 -19.23
CA PRO A 45 -9.70 11.16 -18.85
C PRO A 45 -8.84 12.41 -18.60
N ALA A 46 -9.04 13.43 -19.44
CA ALA A 46 -8.26 14.66 -19.37
C ALA A 46 -8.37 15.28 -17.96
N GLU A 47 -7.23 15.72 -17.40
CA GLU A 47 -7.22 16.28 -16.05
C GLU A 47 -8.20 17.47 -15.96
N PRO A 48 -8.98 17.60 -14.85
CA PRO A 48 -10.03 18.60 -14.77
C PRO A 48 -9.45 20.01 -14.93
N ALA A 49 -9.96 20.76 -15.92
CA ALA A 49 -9.44 22.09 -16.24
C ALA A 49 -9.54 23.04 -15.03
N HIS A 50 -8.44 23.76 -14.74
CA HIS A 50 -8.38 24.74 -13.66
C HIS A 50 -9.53 25.75 -13.73
N LYS A 51 -10.11 26.10 -12.58
CA LYS A 51 -11.02 27.25 -12.47
C LYS A 51 -10.23 28.53 -12.76
N THR A 52 -10.71 29.32 -13.72
CA THR A 52 -10.04 30.56 -14.18
C THR A 52 -10.32 31.78 -13.31
N GLU A 53 -11.29 31.68 -12.39
CA GLU A 53 -11.72 32.75 -11.48
C GLU A 53 -11.87 32.16 -10.06
N VAL A 54 -11.62 32.97 -9.03
CA VAL A 54 -11.81 32.58 -7.62
C VAL A 54 -13.33 32.46 -7.35
N PRO A 55 -13.84 31.30 -6.90
CA PRO A 55 -15.27 31.15 -6.62
C PRO A 55 -15.76 32.00 -5.43
N ASP A 56 -17.06 32.33 -5.42
CA ASP A 56 -17.71 33.00 -4.30
C ASP A 56 -17.43 32.28 -2.97
N GLY A 57 -16.95 33.02 -1.97
CA GLY A 57 -16.63 32.48 -0.64
C GLY A 57 -15.25 31.80 -0.51
N TYR A 58 -14.40 31.86 -1.54
CA TYR A 58 -13.00 31.43 -1.50
C TYR A 58 -12.03 32.62 -1.51
N VAL A 59 -10.81 32.38 -1.02
CA VAL A 59 -9.65 33.28 -1.15
C VAL A 59 -8.65 32.65 -2.12
N GLY A 60 -8.22 33.40 -3.14
CA GLY A 60 -7.22 32.96 -4.11
C GLY A 60 -5.79 33.00 -3.56
N ILE A 61 -5.04 31.92 -3.78
CA ILE A 61 -3.61 31.77 -3.47
C ILE A 61 -2.84 31.83 -4.79
N TYR A 62 -1.93 32.80 -4.92
CA TYR A 62 -1.14 33.07 -6.14
C TYR A 62 0.37 32.97 -5.91
N SER A 63 0.80 32.91 -4.64
CA SER A 63 2.20 32.96 -4.22
C SER A 63 2.40 32.24 -2.87
N VAL A 64 3.65 32.10 -2.44
CA VAL A 64 4.00 31.58 -1.10
C VAL A 64 3.47 32.50 0.00
N ASP A 65 3.49 33.82 -0.21
CA ASP A 65 3.08 34.80 0.80
C ASP A 65 1.58 34.74 1.12
N ASP A 66 0.74 34.36 0.14
CA ASP A 66 -0.72 34.26 0.32
C ASP A 66 -1.13 33.14 1.30
N PHE A 67 -0.25 32.19 1.60
CA PHE A 67 -0.51 31.16 2.62
C PHE A 67 -0.66 31.76 4.04
N GLU A 68 -0.23 33.01 4.27
CA GLU A 68 -0.51 33.75 5.51
C GLU A 68 -2.01 33.95 5.74
N TYR A 69 -2.83 33.98 4.68
CA TYR A 69 -4.29 33.98 4.81
C TYR A 69 -4.80 32.70 5.48
N ILE A 70 -4.13 31.56 5.29
CA ILE A 70 -4.46 30.29 5.93
C ILE A 70 -3.99 30.30 7.39
N ARG A 71 -2.76 30.77 7.67
CA ARG A 71 -2.26 30.90 9.06
C ARG A 71 -3.16 31.76 9.94
N THR A 72 -3.59 32.92 9.42
CA THR A 72 -4.41 33.88 10.15
C THR A 72 -5.89 33.47 10.26
N THR A 73 -6.40 32.69 9.30
CA THR A 73 -7.83 32.30 9.24
C THR A 73 -7.98 30.81 8.89
N PRO A 74 -7.49 29.86 9.71
CA PRO A 74 -7.34 28.45 9.30
C PRO A 74 -8.66 27.73 8.92
N LYS A 75 -9.82 28.32 9.26
CA LYS A 75 -11.17 27.84 8.89
C LYS A 75 -11.71 28.38 7.55
N GLY A 76 -10.92 29.17 6.81
CA GLY A 76 -11.33 29.72 5.52
C GLY A 76 -11.42 28.69 4.40
N ASN A 77 -11.95 29.11 3.25
CA ASN A 77 -11.87 28.35 2.00
C ASN A 77 -10.81 29.00 1.10
N TYR A 78 -9.86 28.21 0.61
CA TYR A 78 -8.72 28.66 -0.18
C TYR A 78 -8.69 27.94 -1.50
N ILE A 79 -8.23 28.61 -2.55
CA ILE A 79 -8.06 28.01 -3.86
C ILE A 79 -6.76 28.46 -4.50
N LEU A 80 -5.95 27.54 -5.02
CA LEU A 80 -4.78 27.90 -5.82
C LEU A 80 -5.23 28.42 -7.19
N MET A 81 -4.63 29.52 -7.61
CA MET A 81 -4.87 30.17 -8.90
C MET A 81 -3.62 30.18 -9.80
N SER A 82 -2.54 29.57 -9.33
CA SER A 82 -1.29 29.33 -10.05
C SER A 82 -0.47 28.23 -9.37
N ASP A 83 0.54 27.72 -10.06
CA ASP A 83 1.62 26.96 -9.43
C ASP A 83 2.35 27.82 -8.38
N ILE A 84 2.80 27.20 -7.30
CA ILE A 84 3.50 27.86 -6.19
C ILE A 84 4.93 27.31 -6.09
N ASP A 85 5.93 28.18 -6.27
CA ASP A 85 7.35 27.81 -6.20
C ASP A 85 7.99 28.20 -4.86
N PHE A 86 8.44 27.18 -4.10
CA PHE A 86 9.14 27.34 -2.82
C PHE A 86 10.67 27.46 -2.96
N SER A 87 11.22 27.56 -4.17
CA SER A 87 12.68 27.59 -4.43
C SER A 87 13.47 28.67 -3.69
N ASN A 88 12.82 29.77 -3.29
CA ASN A 88 13.42 30.87 -2.54
C ASN A 88 13.02 30.88 -1.06
N THR A 89 12.07 30.03 -0.65
CA THR A 89 11.55 29.93 0.71
C THR A 89 12.55 29.22 1.64
N LYS A 90 12.65 29.68 2.88
CA LYS A 90 13.48 29.08 3.93
C LYS A 90 12.75 29.13 5.25
N ASP A 91 13.17 28.26 6.17
CA ASP A 91 12.75 28.28 7.57
C ASP A 91 11.21 28.28 7.72
N TRP A 92 10.54 27.49 6.86
CA TRP A 92 9.08 27.38 6.84
C TRP A 92 8.56 26.72 8.12
N ASP A 93 7.84 27.49 8.91
CA ASP A 93 6.93 27.01 9.94
C ASP A 93 5.71 26.33 9.28
N GLY A 94 5.28 25.17 9.74
CA GLY A 94 4.16 24.44 9.13
C GLY A 94 2.82 25.18 9.29
N ILE A 95 1.81 24.84 8.47
CA ILE A 95 0.49 25.50 8.51
C ILE A 95 -0.61 24.62 9.12
N LYS A 96 -1.53 25.23 9.87
CA LYS A 96 -2.77 24.58 10.32
C LYS A 96 -3.90 24.77 9.31
N VAL A 97 -4.61 23.70 8.96
CA VAL A 97 -5.82 23.76 8.13
C VAL A 97 -7.01 23.20 8.90
N GLU A 98 -8.03 24.04 9.12
CA GLU A 98 -9.30 23.68 9.75
C GLU A 98 -10.50 23.86 8.80
N GLY A 99 -10.30 24.51 7.65
CA GLY A 99 -11.30 24.82 6.62
C GLY A 99 -11.12 23.96 5.36
N ASN A 100 -11.00 24.58 4.18
CA ASN A 100 -10.85 23.87 2.90
C ASN A 100 -9.74 24.49 2.05
N VAL A 101 -8.86 23.66 1.47
CA VAL A 101 -7.84 24.08 0.50
C VAL A 101 -8.03 23.32 -0.80
N ASP A 102 -8.48 24.02 -1.84
CA ASP A 102 -8.66 23.52 -3.19
C ASP A 102 -7.39 23.81 -4.02
N GLY A 103 -6.57 22.79 -4.27
CA GLY A 103 -5.40 22.90 -5.13
C GLY A 103 -5.73 23.21 -6.59
N ASN A 104 -6.99 23.02 -7.02
CA ASN A 104 -7.47 23.40 -8.36
C ASN A 104 -6.60 22.81 -9.49
N ASN A 105 -6.02 21.63 -9.26
CA ASN A 105 -5.03 20.92 -10.08
C ASN A 105 -3.70 21.66 -10.34
N TYR A 106 -3.40 22.74 -9.60
CA TYR A 106 -2.07 23.37 -9.62
C TYR A 106 -1.03 22.57 -8.82
N SER A 107 0.24 22.94 -8.99
CA SER A 107 1.38 22.28 -8.35
C SER A 107 2.09 23.18 -7.35
N ILE A 108 2.39 22.63 -6.18
CA ILE A 108 3.45 23.12 -5.30
C ILE A 108 4.78 22.52 -5.75
N LYS A 109 5.79 23.37 -5.91
CA LYS A 109 7.09 23.02 -6.50
C LYS A 109 8.23 23.39 -5.58
N ASN A 110 9.30 22.58 -5.62
CA ASN A 110 10.56 22.88 -4.94
C ASN A 110 10.46 23.00 -3.40
N TYR A 111 9.48 22.36 -2.76
CA TYR A 111 9.34 22.36 -1.30
C TYR A 111 10.40 21.46 -0.65
N ASN A 112 11.47 22.06 -0.11
CA ASN A 112 12.65 21.34 0.41
C ASN A 112 13.01 21.79 1.84
N GLN A 113 11.97 21.98 2.67
CA GLN A 113 12.07 22.51 4.03
C GLN A 113 12.41 21.40 5.06
N ASN A 114 12.41 21.72 6.35
CA ASN A 114 12.63 20.71 7.41
C ASN A 114 11.29 20.20 7.98
N GLU A 115 10.30 21.09 8.09
CA GLU A 115 8.94 20.80 8.53
C GLU A 115 8.02 20.49 7.34
N ALA A 116 6.86 19.87 7.59
CA ALA A 116 5.84 19.68 6.57
C ALA A 116 5.17 21.01 6.19
N LEU A 117 4.65 21.08 4.95
CA LEU A 117 3.89 22.24 4.48
C LEU A 117 2.71 22.55 5.42
N PHE A 118 1.99 21.52 5.84
CA PHE A 118 0.89 21.60 6.81
C PHE A 118 1.18 20.77 8.07
N TYR A 119 1.42 21.39 9.22
CA TYR A 119 1.72 20.62 10.45
C TYR A 119 0.48 19.89 10.98
N LYS A 120 -0.74 20.45 10.83
CA LYS A 120 -1.98 19.82 11.30
C LYS A 120 -3.21 20.17 10.46
N CYS A 121 -3.90 19.14 9.96
CA CYS A 121 -5.10 19.25 9.12
C CYS A 121 -6.31 18.59 9.78
N SER A 122 -7.30 19.38 10.18
CA SER A 122 -8.66 18.90 10.51
C SER A 122 -9.73 19.39 9.52
N GLY A 123 -9.31 20.11 8.47
CA GLY A 123 -10.13 20.50 7.33
C GLY A 123 -9.91 19.59 6.12
N SER A 124 -10.38 20.01 4.94
CA SER A 124 -10.10 19.30 3.67
C SER A 124 -8.97 19.92 2.87
N ILE A 125 -8.18 19.09 2.19
CA ILE A 125 -7.22 19.51 1.15
C ILE A 125 -7.38 18.58 -0.05
N LYS A 126 -7.50 19.15 -1.25
CA LYS A 126 -7.75 18.35 -2.46
C LYS A 126 -7.14 18.89 -3.75
N ASP A 127 -7.16 18.07 -4.80
CA ASP A 127 -6.86 18.44 -6.19
C ASP A 127 -5.50 19.16 -6.34
N LEU A 128 -4.43 18.58 -5.80
CA LEU A 128 -3.14 19.25 -5.59
C LEU A 128 -1.95 18.33 -5.89
N THR A 129 -1.01 18.82 -6.70
CA THR A 129 0.27 18.14 -6.94
C THR A 129 1.40 18.76 -6.12
N MET A 130 2.30 17.94 -5.56
CA MET A 130 3.60 18.37 -5.06
C MET A 130 4.70 17.74 -5.93
N SER A 131 5.74 18.51 -6.29
CA SER A 131 6.80 18.06 -7.21
C SER A 131 8.17 18.68 -6.92
N ASN A 132 9.24 17.94 -7.25
CA ASN A 132 10.64 18.29 -6.99
C ASN A 132 10.89 18.73 -5.53
N SER A 133 10.25 18.04 -4.60
CA SER A 133 10.19 18.37 -3.17
C SER A 133 10.90 17.29 -2.34
N SER A 134 11.24 17.59 -1.08
CA SER A 134 11.81 16.60 -0.16
C SER A 134 11.46 16.87 1.31
N GLY A 135 11.33 15.78 2.08
CA GLY A 135 11.13 15.79 3.54
C GLY A 135 12.39 15.33 4.28
N LYS A 136 12.63 15.86 5.49
CA LYS A 136 13.83 15.55 6.30
C LYS A 136 13.55 14.92 7.67
N ASN A 137 12.34 15.12 8.22
CA ASN A 137 11.94 14.65 9.54
C ASN A 137 10.64 13.83 9.51
N GLY A 138 10.10 13.58 8.31
CA GLY A 138 8.73 13.11 8.05
C GLY A 138 8.28 13.58 6.66
N SER A 139 6.97 13.57 6.43
CA SER A 139 6.36 14.02 5.18
C SER A 139 6.70 15.49 4.86
N PRO A 140 7.00 15.84 3.60
CA PRO A 140 7.03 17.23 3.16
C PRO A 140 5.63 17.85 3.07
N PHE A 141 4.57 17.03 3.02
CA PHE A 141 3.21 17.48 2.80
C PHE A 141 2.46 17.77 4.10
N CYS A 142 2.28 16.76 4.95
CA CYS A 142 1.58 16.94 6.22
C CYS A 142 2.13 16.07 7.36
N ASN A 143 2.28 16.62 8.56
CA ASN A 143 2.59 15.79 9.73
C ASN A 143 1.33 15.10 10.26
N GLU A 144 0.28 15.85 10.59
CA GLU A 144 -0.90 15.30 11.29
C GLU A 144 -2.23 15.57 10.57
N ILE A 145 -2.99 14.52 10.22
CA ILE A 145 -4.43 14.63 9.97
C ILE A 145 -5.18 14.33 11.28
N TYR A 146 -6.16 15.15 11.65
CA TYR A 146 -6.86 15.06 12.93
C TYR A 146 -8.39 15.15 12.78
N ASN A 147 -9.13 14.28 13.48
CA ASN A 147 -10.60 14.16 13.37
C ASN A 147 -11.04 13.97 11.90
N SER A 148 -12.02 14.73 11.41
CA SER A 148 -12.55 14.62 10.03
C SER A 148 -11.64 15.19 8.94
N GLY A 149 -10.34 15.37 9.22
CA GLY A 149 -9.39 15.85 8.22
C GLY A 149 -9.38 14.95 6.99
N THR A 150 -9.54 15.54 5.80
CA THR A 150 -9.85 14.81 4.56
C THR A 150 -8.93 15.23 3.42
N PHE A 151 -8.13 14.29 2.92
CA PHE A 151 -7.28 14.46 1.75
C PHE A 151 -7.88 13.75 0.54
N THR A 152 -7.91 14.40 -0.63
CA THR A 152 -8.49 13.80 -1.85
C THR A 152 -7.81 14.25 -3.14
N ASN A 153 -7.45 13.33 -4.05
CA ASN A 153 -6.76 13.67 -5.31
C ASN A 153 -5.48 14.50 -5.07
N LEU A 154 -4.60 13.98 -4.22
CA LEU A 154 -3.27 14.56 -3.97
C LEU A 154 -2.21 13.72 -4.69
N LYS A 155 -1.27 14.36 -5.39
CA LYS A 155 -0.16 13.70 -6.10
C LYS A 155 1.19 14.16 -5.54
N ILE A 156 1.76 13.42 -4.59
CA ILE A 156 2.98 13.81 -3.87
C ILE A 156 4.22 13.15 -4.49
N ASN A 157 5.04 13.93 -5.20
CA ASN A 157 6.30 13.48 -5.81
C ASN A 157 7.48 14.07 -5.02
N ALA A 158 8.02 13.31 -4.06
CA ALA A 158 9.05 13.78 -3.15
C ALA A 158 9.85 12.64 -2.50
N ASP A 159 11.16 12.85 -2.33
CA ASP A 159 12.02 11.95 -1.57
C ASP A 159 12.06 12.35 -0.08
N ILE A 160 12.15 11.38 0.82
CA ILE A 160 12.14 11.60 2.28
C ILE A 160 13.39 10.94 2.87
N ILE A 161 14.20 11.69 3.62
CA ILE A 161 15.41 11.18 4.28
C ILE A 161 15.39 11.57 5.74
N VAL A 162 15.16 10.62 6.64
CA VAL A 162 15.12 10.83 8.09
C VAL A 162 16.34 10.21 8.78
N GLU A 163 17.07 11.03 9.53
CA GLU A 163 18.23 10.64 10.32
C GLU A 163 17.82 10.53 11.81
N LEU A 164 17.79 9.31 12.35
CA LEU A 164 17.35 9.02 13.72
C LEU A 164 18.51 8.58 14.61
N THR A 165 18.45 8.93 15.89
CA THR A 165 19.25 8.32 16.95
C THR A 165 18.35 7.72 18.03
N THR A 166 18.91 6.92 18.93
CA THR A 166 18.26 6.67 20.23
C THR A 166 18.03 8.00 20.96
N MET A 167 16.93 8.08 21.72
CA MET A 167 16.65 9.23 22.58
C MET A 167 17.31 9.04 23.95
N LYS A 168 17.63 10.13 24.65
CA LYS A 168 17.88 10.03 26.09
C LYS A 168 16.55 9.84 26.82
N TYR A 169 16.60 9.20 27.98
CA TYR A 169 15.46 9.05 28.89
C TYR A 169 14.86 10.40 29.32
N GLU A 170 15.66 11.47 29.39
CA GLU A 170 15.18 12.83 29.72
C GLU A 170 14.41 13.51 28.57
N ASP A 171 14.57 13.04 27.33
CA ASP A 171 13.90 13.55 26.14
C ASP A 171 12.61 12.76 25.81
N VAL A 172 12.29 11.71 26.58
CA VAL A 172 11.13 10.83 26.34
C VAL A 172 9.82 11.54 26.68
N ILE A 173 9.05 11.87 25.63
CA ILE A 173 7.64 12.20 25.76
C ILE A 173 6.90 10.91 26.11
N MET A 174 6.45 10.75 27.35
CA MET A 174 5.56 9.64 27.72
C MET A 174 4.14 9.97 27.29
N HIS A 175 3.72 9.42 26.13
CA HIS A 175 2.33 9.47 25.68
C HIS A 175 1.43 8.74 26.68
N SER A 176 0.27 9.31 26.98
CA SER A 176 -0.62 8.81 28.03
C SER A 176 -1.67 7.86 27.47
N SER A 177 -1.63 6.61 27.95
CA SER A 177 -2.65 5.54 27.81
C SER A 177 -3.00 5.02 26.41
N ASP A 178 -2.83 5.81 25.34
CA ASP A 178 -3.17 5.41 23.97
C ASP A 178 -1.89 5.07 23.18
N TYR A 179 -1.95 4.00 22.36
CA TYR A 179 -0.79 3.44 21.65
C TYR A 179 -0.44 4.25 20.40
N GLU A 180 0.67 4.98 20.44
CA GLU A 180 1.27 5.69 19.30
C GLU A 180 2.78 5.35 19.22
N PRO A 181 3.32 4.97 18.05
CA PRO A 181 4.74 4.71 17.88
C PRO A 181 5.56 6.00 17.91
N SER A 182 6.76 5.94 18.47
CA SER A 182 7.58 7.12 18.79
C SER A 182 8.02 7.96 17.58
N VAL A 183 8.16 7.33 16.41
CA VAL A 183 8.45 8.01 15.14
C VAL A 183 7.49 7.51 14.07
N CYS A 184 6.70 8.43 13.52
CA CYS A 184 5.80 8.20 12.40
C CYS A 184 6.34 8.92 11.16
N ILE A 185 6.44 8.23 10.01
CA ILE A 185 6.94 8.78 8.75
C ILE A 185 6.02 8.30 7.62
N GLY A 186 5.41 9.23 6.88
CA GLY A 186 4.57 8.89 5.73
C GLY A 186 4.90 9.67 4.46
N GLY A 187 4.68 9.03 3.31
CA GLY A 187 4.80 9.71 2.01
C GLY A 187 3.87 10.92 1.86
N ILE A 188 2.65 10.86 2.42
CA ILE A 188 1.66 11.95 2.38
C ILE A 188 1.34 12.50 3.77
N VAL A 189 1.26 11.63 4.79
CA VAL A 189 1.03 12.05 6.18
C VAL A 189 1.77 11.17 7.18
N ASP A 190 2.43 11.78 8.16
CA ASP A 190 3.11 11.02 9.21
C ASP A 190 2.10 10.30 10.13
N THR A 191 1.12 11.03 10.66
CA THR A 191 0.08 10.53 11.58
C THR A 191 -1.33 10.93 11.13
N ALA A 192 -2.26 9.97 11.09
CA ALA A 192 -3.70 10.24 10.92
C ALA A 192 -4.47 9.77 12.16
N TYR A 193 -5.10 10.70 12.90
CA TYR A 193 -5.60 10.45 14.27
C TYR A 193 -7.07 10.84 14.49
N ARG A 194 -7.85 9.93 15.08
CA ARG A 194 -9.22 10.16 15.56
C ARG A 194 -9.26 10.62 17.03
N GLY A 195 -9.71 11.86 17.28
CA GLY A 195 -9.94 12.38 18.64
C GLY A 195 -11.24 11.95 19.33
N SER A 196 -12.21 11.39 18.59
CA SER A 196 -13.43 10.78 19.14
C SER A 196 -14.17 9.97 18.07
N ASP A 197 -14.93 8.95 18.49
CA ASP A 197 -15.60 7.97 17.62
C ASP A 197 -16.50 8.56 16.51
N ASP A 198 -17.03 9.78 16.69
CA ASP A 198 -17.83 10.51 15.69
C ASP A 198 -17.04 10.95 14.43
N TYR A 199 -15.72 10.75 14.38
CA TYR A 199 -14.85 11.21 13.29
C TYR A 199 -13.99 10.07 12.72
N GLU A 200 -13.82 10.00 11.41
CA GLU A 200 -12.80 9.17 10.77
C GLU A 200 -11.96 10.05 9.83
N PRO A 201 -10.63 10.15 10.03
CA PRO A 201 -9.72 10.72 9.03
C PRO A 201 -9.88 10.00 7.68
N ASN A 202 -9.74 10.70 6.55
CA ASN A 202 -9.93 10.10 5.23
C ASN A 202 -8.88 10.54 4.21
N ILE A 203 -8.28 9.57 3.50
CA ILE A 203 -7.33 9.79 2.41
C ILE A 203 -7.85 9.01 1.20
N ALA A 204 -8.27 9.71 0.15
CA ALA A 204 -8.96 9.13 -1.00
C ALA A 204 -8.33 9.53 -2.34
N SER A 205 -8.06 8.57 -3.21
CA SER A 205 -7.56 8.83 -4.58
C SER A 205 -6.22 9.58 -4.61
N CYS A 206 -5.32 9.30 -3.66
CA CYS A 206 -4.04 9.99 -3.54
C CYS A 206 -2.86 9.11 -4.00
N SER A 207 -1.85 9.72 -4.62
CA SER A 207 -0.61 9.05 -5.00
C SER A 207 0.62 9.60 -4.28
N PHE A 208 1.53 8.70 -3.89
CA PHE A 208 2.89 9.03 -3.46
C PHE A 208 3.93 8.42 -4.41
N LYS A 209 4.98 9.18 -4.68
CA LYS A 209 6.09 8.77 -5.54
C LYS A 209 7.42 9.34 -5.04
N GLY A 210 8.32 8.47 -4.60
CA GLY A 210 9.67 8.85 -4.18
C GLY A 210 10.29 7.83 -3.21
N ASP A 211 11.54 8.05 -2.83
CA ASP A 211 12.26 7.16 -1.93
C ASP A 211 12.19 7.66 -0.48
N ILE A 212 11.70 6.81 0.43
CA ILE A 212 11.67 7.05 1.87
C ILE A 212 12.83 6.28 2.52
N THR A 213 13.89 6.98 2.90
CA THR A 213 15.06 6.42 3.59
C THR A 213 15.06 6.83 5.07
N VAL A 214 15.20 5.83 5.95
CA VAL A 214 15.41 6.04 7.39
C VAL A 214 16.74 5.45 7.80
N ASN A 215 17.65 6.31 8.26
CA ASN A 215 18.96 5.92 8.79
C ASN A 215 18.89 6.05 10.33
N TYR A 216 18.80 4.92 11.03
CA TYR A 216 18.74 4.88 12.50
C TYR A 216 20.10 4.53 13.09
N LYS A 217 20.56 5.29 14.09
CA LYS A 217 21.86 5.13 14.72
C LYS A 217 21.73 4.93 16.23
N GLN A 218 21.97 3.71 16.70
CA GLN A 218 22.14 3.43 18.13
C GLN A 218 23.42 4.11 18.66
N ILE A 219 23.30 4.84 19.78
CA ILE A 219 24.45 5.39 20.51
C ILE A 219 24.62 4.67 21.85
N GLN A 220 25.87 4.54 22.31
CA GLN A 220 26.18 3.85 23.56
C GLN A 220 26.34 4.84 24.72
N GLU A 221 25.20 5.36 25.19
CA GLU A 221 25.12 6.27 26.32
C GLU A 221 24.25 5.69 27.46
N ARG A 222 24.45 6.17 28.69
CA ARG A 222 23.62 5.76 29.84
C ARG A 222 22.25 6.43 29.75
N SER A 223 21.21 5.72 30.17
CA SER A 223 19.83 6.23 30.21
C SER A 223 19.34 6.70 28.84
N GLN A 224 19.33 5.76 27.87
CA GLN A 224 18.76 5.92 26.54
C GLN A 224 17.48 5.08 26.42
N THR A 225 16.60 5.46 25.50
CA THR A 225 15.49 4.62 25.02
C THR A 225 15.59 4.47 23.50
N GLU A 226 15.27 3.27 23.02
CA GLU A 226 15.01 3.06 21.59
C GLU A 226 13.59 3.54 21.26
N GLN A 227 13.33 3.81 19.98
CA GLN A 227 12.10 4.44 19.49
C GLN A 227 11.39 3.49 18.53
N ASP A 228 10.12 3.15 18.74
CA ASP A 228 9.37 2.39 17.73
C ASP A 228 9.16 3.27 16.48
N VAL A 229 9.48 2.73 15.29
CA VAL A 229 9.50 3.48 14.03
C VAL A 229 8.52 2.89 13.02
N SER A 230 7.58 3.73 12.58
CA SER A 230 6.54 3.43 11.60
C SER A 230 6.79 4.19 10.29
N VAL A 231 7.12 3.47 9.21
CA VAL A 231 7.42 4.05 7.88
C VAL A 231 6.43 3.55 6.82
N GLY A 232 5.60 4.45 6.30
CA GLY A 232 4.52 4.13 5.37
C GLY A 232 4.59 4.88 4.04
N GLY A 233 4.24 4.21 2.94
CA GLY A 233 4.22 4.84 1.61
C GLY A 233 3.16 5.95 1.47
N ILE A 234 2.08 5.92 2.25
CA ILE A 234 1.07 6.99 2.34
C ILE A 234 0.99 7.53 3.78
N VAL A 235 0.83 6.63 4.75
CA VAL A 235 0.58 6.95 6.18
C VAL A 235 1.59 6.25 7.08
N GLY A 236 2.30 7.00 7.94
CA GLY A 236 3.15 6.39 8.97
C GLY A 236 2.32 5.61 9.99
N TYR A 237 1.49 6.30 10.78
CA TYR A 237 0.57 5.69 11.75
C TYR A 237 -0.88 6.13 11.54
N SER A 238 -1.82 5.19 11.67
CA SER A 238 -3.26 5.40 11.48
C SER A 238 -4.10 4.96 12.69
N ASN A 239 -4.75 5.92 13.35
CA ASN A 239 -5.81 5.67 14.31
C ASN A 239 -7.17 6.01 13.67
N HIS A 240 -7.85 4.98 13.16
CA HIS A 240 -9.16 5.04 12.48
C HIS A 240 -9.21 5.85 11.17
N CYS A 241 -8.10 5.94 10.42
CA CYS A 241 -8.13 6.51 9.07
C CYS A 241 -8.72 5.53 8.05
N ASN A 242 -9.54 6.04 7.13
CA ASN A 242 -9.90 5.36 5.90
C ASN A 242 -8.89 5.74 4.80
N VAL A 243 -8.24 4.75 4.19
CA VAL A 243 -7.32 4.95 3.06
C VAL A 243 -7.91 4.23 1.84
N SER A 244 -8.20 4.95 0.77
CA SER A 244 -8.93 4.39 -0.38
C SER A 244 -8.46 4.90 -1.73
N ASN A 245 -8.47 4.06 -2.77
CA ASN A 245 -8.10 4.44 -4.13
C ASN A 245 -6.65 4.98 -4.24
N CYS A 246 -5.76 4.59 -3.32
CA CYS A 246 -4.42 5.17 -3.20
C CYS A 246 -3.34 4.32 -3.89
N ILE A 247 -2.27 4.97 -4.33
CA ILE A 247 -1.12 4.29 -4.96
C ILE A 247 0.22 4.83 -4.47
N ALA A 248 1.12 3.95 -4.06
CA ALA A 248 2.46 4.30 -3.59
C ALA A 248 3.53 3.66 -4.49
N ALA A 249 4.62 4.37 -4.81
CA ALA A 249 5.73 3.84 -5.61
C ALA A 249 7.09 4.47 -5.27
N GLY A 250 8.17 3.69 -5.39
CA GLY A 250 9.53 4.08 -5.00
C GLY A 250 10.17 3.02 -4.10
N ASN A 251 10.98 3.45 -3.13
CA ASN A 251 11.62 2.56 -2.16
C ASN A 251 11.33 2.99 -0.71
N ILE A 252 11.04 2.05 0.18
CA ILE A 252 11.16 2.25 1.64
C ILE A 252 12.43 1.54 2.09
N THR A 253 13.38 2.28 2.67
CA THR A 253 14.67 1.74 3.10
C THR A 253 14.97 2.08 4.55
N TYR A 254 14.87 1.09 5.44
CA TYR A 254 15.29 1.20 6.84
C TYR A 254 16.68 0.62 7.06
N LYS A 255 17.61 1.42 7.60
CA LYS A 255 19.00 1.04 7.88
C LYS A 255 19.36 1.39 9.32
N GLU A 256 19.53 0.37 10.16
CA GLU A 256 20.08 0.54 11.50
C GLU A 256 21.61 0.42 11.50
N GLN A 257 22.27 1.25 12.30
CA GLN A 257 23.72 1.22 12.51
C GLN A 257 24.05 1.35 13.99
N GLY A 258 25.07 0.60 14.43
CA GLY A 258 25.51 0.54 15.82
C GLY A 258 25.47 -0.88 16.37
N ASN A 259 25.77 -1.00 17.67
CA ASN A 259 25.60 -2.22 18.45
C ASN A 259 24.58 -1.91 19.55
N LYS A 260 23.53 -2.73 19.70
CA LYS A 260 22.44 -2.52 20.67
C LYS A 260 23.00 -2.15 22.04
N ALA A 261 22.47 -1.07 22.61
CA ALA A 261 22.87 -0.57 23.92
C ALA A 261 22.55 -1.64 24.99
N ILE A 262 23.57 -2.12 25.69
CA ILE A 262 23.39 -3.01 26.83
C ILE A 262 23.03 -2.14 28.03
N ILE A 263 21.74 -1.96 28.28
CA ILE A 263 21.23 -1.22 29.44
C ILE A 263 21.32 -2.15 30.66
N GLU A 264 22.49 -2.16 31.32
CA GLU A 264 22.70 -2.89 32.56
C GLU A 264 22.03 -2.19 33.76
N GLU A 265 20.72 -2.34 33.92
CA GLU A 265 20.05 -2.00 35.18
C GLU A 265 18.99 -3.04 35.58
N ASN A 266 19.07 -3.52 36.83
CA ASN A 266 18.09 -4.37 37.51
C ASN A 266 17.70 -5.73 36.89
N GLY A 267 18.40 -6.20 35.85
CA GLY A 267 18.30 -7.59 35.36
C GLY A 267 17.10 -7.89 34.45
N TYR A 268 16.36 -6.87 34.03
CA TYR A 268 15.39 -6.96 32.95
C TYR A 268 15.99 -6.33 31.69
N ASN A 269 16.33 -7.16 30.69
CA ASN A 269 16.87 -6.69 29.39
C ASN A 269 15.74 -6.13 28.50
N THR A 270 14.99 -5.14 29.00
CA THR A 270 13.71 -4.72 28.44
C THR A 270 13.76 -3.34 27.77
N ILE A 271 14.28 -3.30 26.54
CA ILE A 271 13.76 -2.42 25.49
C ILE A 271 13.63 -3.25 24.20
N PHE A 272 12.40 -3.27 23.67
CA PHE A 272 12.05 -3.84 22.37
C PHE A 272 11.82 -2.68 21.41
N HIS A 273 12.86 -2.24 20.71
CA HIS A 273 12.68 -1.48 19.47
C HIS A 273 11.93 -2.33 18.44
N GLN A 274 10.87 -1.77 17.85
CA GLN A 274 10.12 -2.37 16.76
C GLN A 274 10.06 -1.44 15.55
N VAL A 275 10.24 -2.03 14.36
CA VAL A 275 10.20 -1.34 13.07
C VAL A 275 9.03 -1.87 12.26
N TYR A 276 8.06 -1.00 11.98
CA TYR A 276 6.87 -1.30 11.19
C TYR A 276 6.99 -0.61 9.82
N LEU A 277 6.95 -1.39 8.75
CA LEU A 277 7.09 -0.90 7.37
C LEU A 277 5.84 -1.26 6.57
N GLY A 278 5.20 -0.27 5.96
CA GLY A 278 4.01 -0.48 5.14
C GLY A 278 4.16 0.14 3.76
N GLY A 279 3.86 -0.62 2.71
CA GLY A 279 3.78 -0.04 1.37
C GLY A 279 2.72 1.07 1.28
N ILE A 280 1.69 1.03 2.14
CA ILE A 280 0.66 2.07 2.25
C ILE A 280 0.60 2.65 3.67
N VAL A 281 0.32 1.81 4.68
CA VAL A 281 0.16 2.20 6.09
C VAL A 281 1.17 1.41 6.93
N ALA A 282 2.05 2.06 7.67
CA ALA A 282 3.04 1.32 8.44
C ALA A 282 2.43 0.62 9.65
N ASP A 283 1.59 1.32 10.42
CA ASP A 283 1.00 0.85 11.66
C ASP A 283 -0.44 1.39 11.84
N THR A 284 -1.33 0.61 12.45
CA THR A 284 -2.72 1.05 12.67
C THR A 284 -3.50 0.34 13.78
N THR A 285 -4.27 1.09 14.56
CA THR A 285 -5.15 0.52 15.59
C THR A 285 -6.47 -0.02 15.04
N VAL A 286 -7.05 0.68 14.06
CA VAL A 286 -8.14 0.24 13.17
C VAL A 286 -8.00 1.06 11.88
N SER A 287 -8.16 0.44 10.72
CA SER A 287 -8.27 1.14 9.42
C SER A 287 -9.17 0.38 8.45
N LYS A 288 -9.74 1.11 7.49
CA LYS A 288 -10.28 0.54 6.25
C LYS A 288 -9.31 0.91 5.13
N VAL A 289 -8.63 -0.08 4.55
CA VAL A 289 -7.70 0.12 3.43
C VAL A 289 -8.31 -0.57 2.21
N TYR A 290 -8.77 0.23 1.24
CA TYR A 290 -9.67 -0.21 0.17
C TYR A 290 -9.17 0.18 -1.22
N ASN A 291 -9.30 -0.70 -2.22
CA ASN A 291 -8.93 -0.43 -3.62
C ASN A 291 -7.59 0.29 -3.74
N THR A 292 -6.48 -0.32 -3.33
CA THR A 292 -5.22 0.41 -3.09
C THR A 292 -4.01 -0.43 -3.51
N ALA A 293 -3.02 0.20 -4.17
CA ALA A 293 -1.91 -0.49 -4.84
C ALA A 293 -0.54 -0.06 -4.29
N ASN A 294 0.26 -1.02 -3.81
CA ASN A 294 1.66 -0.79 -3.47
C ASN A 294 2.61 -1.24 -4.59
N ASN A 295 3.41 -0.30 -5.08
CA ASN A 295 4.53 -0.50 -5.96
C ASN A 295 5.84 0.05 -5.33
N ILE A 296 5.93 0.09 -3.99
CA ILE A 296 7.16 0.38 -3.24
C ILE A 296 7.91 -0.91 -2.93
N ASP A 297 9.20 -0.96 -3.27
CA ASP A 297 10.13 -1.97 -2.78
C ASP A 297 10.54 -1.66 -1.32
N ILE A 298 10.33 -2.59 -0.40
CA ILE A 298 10.57 -2.42 1.04
C ILE A 298 11.84 -3.17 1.45
N LYS A 299 12.82 -2.45 1.99
CA LYS A 299 14.12 -3.00 2.39
C LYS A 299 14.48 -2.63 3.83
N ALA A 300 14.76 -3.63 4.67
CA ALA A 300 15.21 -3.41 6.04
C ALA A 300 16.54 -4.12 6.35
N THR A 301 17.40 -3.46 7.13
CA THR A 301 18.55 -4.10 7.78
C THR A 301 18.73 -3.50 9.17
N THR A 302 18.57 -4.34 10.21
CA THR A 302 18.31 -3.91 11.59
C THR A 302 18.82 -4.93 12.64
N ASN A 303 18.97 -4.49 13.90
CA ASN A 303 19.29 -5.33 15.06
C ASN A 303 18.10 -5.46 16.04
N CYS A 304 16.87 -5.25 15.57
CA CYS A 304 15.65 -5.34 16.38
C CYS A 304 14.54 -6.16 15.69
N ALA A 305 13.31 -6.09 16.22
CA ALA A 305 12.15 -6.73 15.62
C ALA A 305 11.62 -5.90 14.44
N VAL A 306 11.39 -6.54 13.29
CA VAL A 306 10.93 -5.85 12.07
C VAL A 306 9.78 -6.60 11.39
N TYR A 307 8.79 -5.83 10.96
CA TYR A 307 7.55 -6.29 10.34
C TYR A 307 7.30 -5.46 9.08
N ALA A 308 7.12 -6.11 7.92
CA ALA A 308 6.83 -5.40 6.68
C ALA A 308 5.67 -6.01 5.89
N GLY A 309 4.63 -5.20 5.68
CA GLY A 309 3.49 -5.54 4.86
C GLY A 309 3.48 -4.76 3.56
N GLY A 310 3.14 -5.42 2.45
CA GLY A 310 2.92 -4.74 1.18
C GLY A 310 1.83 -3.65 1.26
N ILE A 311 0.84 -3.81 2.14
CA ILE A 311 -0.20 -2.80 2.42
C ILE A 311 -0.08 -2.28 3.86
N ILE A 312 -0.11 -3.17 4.86
CA ILE A 312 -0.08 -2.81 6.30
C ILE A 312 1.08 -3.51 7.03
N GLY A 313 2.01 -2.74 7.62
CA GLY A 313 3.14 -3.29 8.40
C GLY A 313 2.70 -3.98 9.69
N ASN A 314 2.03 -3.23 10.56
CA ASN A 314 1.46 -3.68 11.83
C ASN A 314 0.00 -3.26 11.99
N SER A 315 -0.74 -4.00 12.83
CA SER A 315 -1.97 -3.50 13.41
C SER A 315 -2.13 -4.00 14.85
N ASP A 316 -2.13 -3.09 15.83
CA ASP A 316 -2.38 -3.41 17.25
C ASP A 316 -3.78 -2.91 17.66
N VAL A 317 -4.73 -3.84 17.76
CA VAL A 317 -6.16 -3.53 17.67
C VAL A 317 -6.85 -3.60 19.03
N ILE A 318 -7.67 -2.59 19.36
CA ILE A 318 -8.66 -2.63 20.45
C ILE A 318 -10.06 -2.43 19.85
N GLY A 319 -10.64 -3.48 19.26
CA GLY A 319 -11.89 -3.39 18.50
C GLY A 319 -11.97 -4.45 17.40
N ASP A 320 -12.61 -4.12 16.28
CA ASP A 320 -12.60 -4.98 15.09
C ASP A 320 -11.29 -4.81 14.30
N GLY A 321 -10.71 -5.91 13.83
CA GLY A 321 -9.46 -5.90 13.05
C GLY A 321 -9.58 -5.11 11.73
N PRO A 322 -8.46 -4.61 11.17
CA PRO A 322 -8.50 -3.74 10.00
C PRO A 322 -9.09 -4.48 8.78
N GLN A 323 -9.84 -3.73 7.98
CA GLN A 323 -10.52 -4.22 6.78
C GLN A 323 -9.65 -3.87 5.57
N ILE A 324 -9.02 -4.88 4.97
CA ILE A 324 -8.12 -4.74 3.82
C ILE A 324 -8.80 -5.39 2.62
N ALA A 325 -9.33 -4.58 1.69
CA ALA A 325 -10.14 -5.09 0.59
C ALA A 325 -9.72 -4.50 -0.76
N GLN A 326 -9.73 -5.31 -1.83
CA GLN A 326 -9.30 -4.88 -3.16
C GLN A 326 -7.89 -4.25 -3.15
N CYS A 327 -6.93 -4.83 -2.41
CA CYS A 327 -5.58 -4.27 -2.31
C CYS A 327 -4.52 -5.18 -2.94
N CYS A 328 -3.50 -4.58 -3.57
CA CYS A 328 -2.45 -5.34 -4.24
C CYS A 328 -1.03 -4.87 -3.93
N ASN A 329 -0.11 -5.82 -3.84
CA ASN A 329 1.32 -5.57 -3.69
C ASN A 329 2.12 -6.09 -4.90
N SER A 330 2.82 -5.18 -5.57
CA SER A 330 3.76 -5.50 -6.64
C SER A 330 5.22 -5.32 -6.23
N GLY A 331 5.49 -4.52 -5.19
CA GLY A 331 6.85 -4.26 -4.70
C GLY A 331 7.48 -5.43 -3.95
N ASP A 332 8.78 -5.62 -4.13
CA ASP A 332 9.57 -6.65 -3.45
C ASP A 332 9.80 -6.25 -1.97
N ILE A 333 9.87 -7.24 -1.07
CA ILE A 333 10.12 -7.05 0.37
C ILE A 333 11.35 -7.87 0.80
N GLU A 334 12.43 -7.20 1.22
CA GLU A 334 13.66 -7.83 1.73
C GLU A 334 14.00 -7.33 3.15
N LEU A 335 13.76 -8.17 4.17
CA LEU A 335 14.06 -7.88 5.57
C LEU A 335 15.24 -8.69 6.09
N LYS A 336 16.11 -8.02 6.87
CA LYS A 336 17.22 -8.65 7.59
C LYS A 336 17.29 -8.12 9.02
N SER A 337 17.05 -8.99 10.00
CA SER A 337 17.42 -8.79 11.40
C SER A 337 18.17 -9.99 11.96
N ARG A 338 18.60 -9.93 13.23
CA ARG A 338 19.36 -11.00 13.88
C ARG A 338 18.47 -12.24 14.06
N ASP A 339 19.07 -13.43 14.05
CA ASP A 339 18.34 -14.71 14.15
C ASP A 339 17.52 -14.84 15.46
N THR A 340 17.85 -14.07 16.50
CA THR A 340 17.16 -14.01 17.79
C THR A 340 15.92 -13.12 17.80
N ASP A 341 15.80 -12.20 16.85
CA ASP A 341 14.71 -11.22 16.80
C ASP A 341 13.57 -11.73 15.91
N VAL A 342 12.47 -10.97 15.87
CA VAL A 342 11.34 -11.21 14.97
C VAL A 342 11.60 -10.53 13.63
N CYS A 343 11.30 -11.20 12.53
CA CYS A 343 11.52 -10.69 11.18
C CYS A 343 10.48 -11.24 10.21
N GLN A 344 9.35 -10.54 10.12
CA GLN A 344 8.12 -11.02 9.48
C GLN A 344 7.78 -10.18 8.25
N ALA A 345 7.54 -10.82 7.12
CA ALA A 345 7.12 -10.15 5.89
C ALA A 345 5.87 -10.80 5.27
N GLY A 346 4.84 -10.00 5.04
CA GLY A 346 3.56 -10.43 4.48
C GLY A 346 3.21 -9.65 3.22
N GLY A 347 2.74 -10.33 2.17
CA GLY A 347 2.42 -9.69 0.89
C GLY A 347 1.35 -8.60 1.00
N ILE A 348 0.43 -8.71 1.97
CA ILE A 348 -0.57 -7.68 2.28
C ILE A 348 -0.35 -7.13 3.70
N CYS A 349 -0.25 -7.99 4.71
CA CYS A 349 -0.13 -7.57 6.11
C CYS A 349 0.89 -8.43 6.88
N ALA A 350 1.90 -7.85 7.53
CA ALA A 350 2.83 -8.65 8.33
C ALA A 350 2.24 -9.01 9.69
N ARG A 351 2.15 -8.03 10.60
CA ARG A 351 1.71 -8.23 11.98
C ARG A 351 0.28 -7.74 12.19
N ALA A 352 -0.48 -8.50 12.97
CA ALA A 352 -1.72 -8.07 13.58
C ALA A 352 -1.87 -8.70 14.97
N ASP A 353 -2.12 -7.88 15.99
CA ASP A 353 -2.28 -8.29 17.39
C ASP A 353 -3.72 -8.13 17.87
N SER A 354 -4.08 -8.91 18.89
CA SER A 354 -5.40 -8.95 19.57
C SER A 354 -6.59 -9.40 18.72
N TYR A 355 -6.78 -8.87 17.50
CA TYR A 355 -7.92 -9.16 16.63
C TYR A 355 -7.48 -9.46 15.20
N LEU A 356 -8.23 -10.35 14.53
CA LEU A 356 -7.88 -10.83 13.19
C LEU A 356 -8.19 -9.77 12.12
N PRO A 357 -7.24 -9.38 11.25
CA PRO A 357 -7.52 -8.54 10.10
C PRO A 357 -8.38 -9.32 9.10
N VAL A 358 -9.26 -8.60 8.39
CA VAL A 358 -10.13 -9.17 7.36
C VAL A 358 -9.56 -8.77 6.01
N ILE A 359 -9.13 -9.75 5.22
CA ILE A 359 -8.42 -9.55 3.95
C ILE A 359 -9.24 -10.19 2.82
N THR A 360 -9.78 -9.37 1.92
CA THR A 360 -10.74 -9.82 0.90
C THR A 360 -10.41 -9.29 -0.50
N ASP A 361 -10.43 -10.14 -1.52
CA ASP A 361 -10.16 -9.73 -2.91
C ASP A 361 -8.79 -9.04 -3.09
N CYS A 362 -7.74 -9.51 -2.38
CA CYS A 362 -6.40 -8.93 -2.37
C CYS A 362 -5.34 -9.84 -3.02
N TYR A 363 -4.25 -9.29 -3.58
CA TYR A 363 -3.19 -10.12 -4.14
C TYR A 363 -1.75 -9.64 -3.91
N ASN A 364 -0.82 -10.60 -3.87
CA ASN A 364 0.61 -10.34 -3.88
C ASN A 364 1.28 -10.89 -5.14
N SER A 365 2.05 -10.02 -5.79
CA SER A 365 2.97 -10.31 -6.90
C SER A 365 4.44 -10.05 -6.56
N GLY A 366 4.71 -9.18 -5.58
CA GLY A 366 6.08 -8.90 -5.12
C GLY A 366 6.77 -10.12 -4.50
N SER A 367 8.08 -10.22 -4.67
CA SER A 367 8.92 -11.24 -4.03
C SER A 367 9.15 -10.90 -2.57
N ILE A 368 9.18 -11.90 -1.69
CA ILE A 368 9.28 -11.69 -0.24
C ILE A 368 10.39 -12.56 0.36
N ALA A 369 11.35 -11.91 1.03
CA ALA A 369 12.45 -12.54 1.74
C ALA A 369 12.60 -11.94 3.16
N ALA A 370 12.48 -12.79 4.17
CA ALA A 370 12.61 -12.45 5.60
C ALA A 370 12.98 -13.72 6.38
N GLN A 371 12.80 -13.75 7.71
CA GLN A 371 12.87 -15.00 8.45
C GLN A 371 11.53 -15.76 8.39
N GLU A 372 10.42 -15.05 8.58
CA GLU A 372 9.07 -15.59 8.49
C GLU A 372 8.32 -14.89 7.35
N VAL A 373 7.84 -15.65 6.37
CA VAL A 373 7.32 -15.12 5.10
C VAL A 373 5.93 -15.67 4.77
N ALA A 374 5.01 -14.77 4.44
CA ALA A 374 3.67 -15.14 3.99
C ALA A 374 3.28 -14.45 2.68
N GLY A 375 2.64 -15.19 1.78
CA GLY A 375 2.11 -14.63 0.53
C GLY A 375 1.02 -13.59 0.71
N ILE A 376 0.24 -13.64 1.81
CA ILE A 376 -0.78 -12.63 2.15
C ILE A 376 -0.54 -12.07 3.56
N SER A 377 -0.55 -12.91 4.61
CA SER A 377 -0.34 -12.43 5.99
C SER A 377 0.45 -13.37 6.89
N VAL A 378 1.37 -12.84 7.72
CA VAL A 378 2.17 -13.70 8.61
C VAL A 378 1.34 -14.12 9.82
N ASN A 379 0.67 -13.18 10.47
CA ASN A 379 -0.28 -13.47 11.53
C ASN A 379 -1.63 -14.01 11.01
N SER A 380 -2.38 -14.62 11.92
CA SER A 380 -3.71 -15.19 11.63
C SER A 380 -4.64 -14.09 11.13
N ALA A 381 -5.28 -14.32 9.97
CA ALA A 381 -6.18 -13.37 9.32
C ALA A 381 -7.43 -14.09 8.79
N VAL A 382 -8.57 -13.40 8.72
CA VAL A 382 -9.74 -13.88 7.97
C VAL A 382 -9.49 -13.56 6.50
N ILE A 383 -9.23 -14.58 5.68
CA ILE A 383 -8.85 -14.39 4.27
C ILE A 383 -9.94 -14.94 3.36
N SER A 384 -10.38 -14.18 2.35
CA SER A 384 -11.17 -14.73 1.26
C SER A 384 -10.82 -14.13 -0.10
N LYS A 385 -10.98 -14.92 -1.17
CA LYS A 385 -10.75 -14.48 -2.56
C LYS A 385 -9.37 -13.83 -2.80
N CYS A 386 -8.34 -14.22 -2.04
CA CYS A 386 -7.01 -13.65 -2.16
C CYS A 386 -6.07 -14.56 -2.95
N TYR A 387 -5.01 -14.02 -3.54
CA TYR A 387 -3.97 -14.87 -4.13
C TYR A 387 -2.52 -14.38 -4.01
N ASN A 388 -1.58 -15.31 -3.99
CA ASN A 388 -0.15 -15.03 -4.11
C ASN A 388 0.47 -15.65 -5.37
N LYS A 389 1.04 -14.82 -6.25
CA LYS A 389 1.99 -15.24 -7.30
C LYS A 389 3.44 -14.84 -7.01
N GLY A 390 3.67 -14.03 -5.99
CA GLY A 390 5.00 -13.58 -5.57
C GLY A 390 5.90 -14.71 -5.04
N LYS A 391 7.20 -14.59 -5.32
CA LYS A 391 8.22 -15.58 -4.92
C LYS A 391 8.56 -15.44 -3.44
N LEU A 392 8.42 -16.51 -2.67
CA LEU A 392 8.64 -16.50 -1.22
C LEU A 392 9.99 -17.14 -0.81
N SER A 393 10.61 -16.62 0.25
CA SER A 393 11.93 -17.05 0.74
C SER A 393 12.14 -16.75 2.24
N GLY A 394 11.45 -17.46 3.14
CA GLY A 394 11.69 -17.39 4.59
C GLY A 394 12.77 -18.36 5.08
N SER A 395 13.54 -17.98 6.11
CA SER A 395 14.58 -18.83 6.72
C SER A 395 14.13 -19.62 7.97
N LYS A 396 13.04 -19.21 8.63
CA LYS A 396 12.39 -19.87 9.77
C LYS A 396 11.07 -20.51 9.38
N ALA A 397 10.20 -19.76 8.71
CA ALA A 397 8.88 -20.22 8.27
C ALA A 397 8.49 -19.63 6.91
N THR A 398 7.72 -20.37 6.12
CA THR A 398 7.14 -19.86 4.87
C THR A 398 5.80 -20.55 4.58
N GLY A 399 4.78 -19.76 4.25
CA GLY A 399 3.52 -20.26 3.75
C GLY A 399 2.95 -19.40 2.63
N SER A 400 2.35 -20.05 1.65
CA SER A 400 1.95 -19.44 0.38
C SER A 400 0.79 -18.44 0.50
N LEU A 401 0.04 -18.48 1.61
CA LEU A 401 -0.93 -17.47 2.01
C LEU A 401 -0.66 -16.97 3.44
N LEU A 402 -0.43 -17.91 4.38
CA LEU A 402 -0.31 -17.64 5.82
C LEU A 402 0.90 -18.33 6.44
N VAL A 403 1.51 -17.74 7.49
CA VAL A 403 2.39 -18.50 8.41
C VAL A 403 1.57 -19.04 9.57
N ASN A 404 0.90 -18.18 10.33
CA ASN A 404 0.09 -18.58 11.47
C ASN A 404 -1.29 -19.10 11.05
N LYS A 405 -1.77 -20.14 11.74
CA LYS A 405 -3.06 -20.78 11.44
C LYS A 405 -4.22 -19.79 11.64
N SER A 406 -5.13 -19.71 10.66
CA SER A 406 -6.43 -19.04 10.78
C SER A 406 -7.58 -20.06 10.92
N GLU A 407 -8.73 -19.63 11.42
CA GLU A 407 -9.97 -20.41 11.41
C GLU A 407 -10.78 -20.21 10.12
N SER A 408 -10.54 -19.13 9.36
CA SER A 408 -11.27 -18.80 8.13
C SER A 408 -10.33 -18.36 7.01
N VAL A 409 -10.21 -19.21 5.98
CA VAL A 409 -9.47 -18.96 4.74
C VAL A 409 -10.22 -19.65 3.61
N GLU A 410 -10.81 -18.89 2.69
CA GLU A 410 -11.69 -19.43 1.65
C GLU A 410 -11.41 -18.89 0.25
N TYR A 411 -11.74 -19.68 -0.78
CA TYR A 411 -11.68 -19.29 -2.21
C TYR A 411 -10.37 -18.60 -2.61
N SER A 412 -9.24 -19.04 -2.05
CA SER A 412 -7.95 -18.34 -2.15
C SER A 412 -6.87 -19.23 -2.77
N TYR A 413 -5.96 -18.61 -3.51
CA TYR A 413 -5.13 -19.30 -4.51
C TYR A 413 -3.65 -18.96 -4.36
N TYR A 414 -2.76 -19.88 -4.73
CA TYR A 414 -1.33 -19.59 -4.72
C TYR A 414 -0.56 -20.39 -5.75
N LEU A 415 0.56 -19.83 -6.21
CA LEU A 415 1.50 -20.52 -7.09
C LEU A 415 2.09 -21.74 -6.37
N ASP A 416 2.01 -22.92 -6.99
CA ASP A 416 2.62 -24.15 -6.48
C ASP A 416 4.16 -24.11 -6.63
N ALA A 417 4.79 -23.37 -5.72
CA ALA A 417 6.22 -23.17 -5.62
C ALA A 417 6.87 -24.06 -4.54
N GLY A 418 6.19 -25.13 -4.10
CA GLY A 418 6.68 -26.07 -3.09
C GLY A 418 6.41 -25.68 -1.62
N PHE A 419 5.70 -24.58 -1.37
CA PHE A 419 5.26 -24.16 -0.03
C PHE A 419 3.76 -24.44 0.20
N PRO A 420 3.34 -24.87 1.41
CA PRO A 420 1.93 -25.10 1.75
C PRO A 420 1.16 -23.78 1.92
N ALA A 421 -0.17 -23.82 1.84
CA ALA A 421 -1.04 -22.66 2.06
C ALA A 421 -0.79 -21.96 3.42
N ILE A 422 -0.71 -22.77 4.48
CA ILE A 422 -0.21 -22.37 5.81
C ILE A 422 1.08 -23.14 6.07
N TYR A 423 2.09 -22.48 6.65
CA TYR A 423 3.32 -23.13 7.14
C TYR A 423 3.03 -24.38 7.99
N ASP A 424 2.11 -24.28 8.97
CA ASP A 424 1.69 -25.39 9.85
C ASP A 424 0.88 -26.52 9.16
N GLY A 425 0.72 -26.49 7.83
CA GLY A 425 0.12 -27.59 7.06
C GLY A 425 -1.40 -27.75 7.19
N GLY A 426 -2.10 -26.72 7.69
CA GLY A 426 -3.57 -26.69 7.71
C GLY A 426 -4.18 -26.72 6.31
N LYS A 427 -5.42 -27.22 6.22
CA LYS A 427 -6.15 -27.42 4.95
C LYS A 427 -7.53 -26.78 5.00
N TYR A 428 -7.87 -26.04 3.96
CA TYR A 428 -9.19 -25.43 3.77
C TYR A 428 -9.80 -25.96 2.46
N PRO A 429 -11.10 -26.31 2.40
CA PRO A 429 -11.68 -26.97 1.23
C PRO A 429 -11.64 -26.17 -0.08
N THR A 430 -11.72 -24.84 0.01
CA THR A 430 -11.79 -23.92 -1.13
C THR A 430 -10.46 -23.20 -1.43
N VAL A 431 -9.36 -23.63 -0.79
CA VAL A 431 -8.01 -23.08 -1.04
C VAL A 431 -7.21 -24.05 -1.92
N LYS A 432 -6.62 -23.55 -3.01
CA LYS A 432 -5.97 -24.39 -4.03
C LYS A 432 -4.58 -23.86 -4.40
N ALA A 433 -3.61 -24.76 -4.45
CA ALA A 433 -2.35 -24.54 -5.16
C ALA A 433 -2.63 -24.62 -6.68
N LEU A 434 -2.08 -23.70 -7.45
CA LEU A 434 -2.23 -23.62 -8.91
C LEU A 434 -0.86 -23.65 -9.58
N SER A 435 -0.75 -24.31 -10.75
CA SER A 435 0.44 -24.17 -11.60
C SER A 435 0.50 -22.76 -12.20
N SER A 436 1.66 -22.35 -12.71
CA SER A 436 1.79 -21.03 -13.37
C SER A 436 0.85 -20.87 -14.57
N GLU A 437 0.54 -21.94 -15.31
CA GLU A 437 -0.47 -21.94 -16.36
C GLU A 437 -1.90 -21.85 -15.80
N ALA A 438 -2.20 -22.56 -14.71
CA ALA A 438 -3.54 -22.53 -14.11
C ALA A 438 -3.85 -21.16 -13.49
N MET A 439 -2.86 -20.45 -12.93
CA MET A 439 -3.01 -19.05 -12.50
C MET A 439 -3.26 -18.07 -13.66
N GLN A 440 -3.05 -18.49 -14.91
CA GLN A 440 -3.35 -17.70 -16.11
C GLN A 440 -4.70 -18.03 -16.75
N ASN A 441 -5.51 -18.91 -16.14
CA ASN A 441 -6.88 -19.17 -16.55
C ASN A 441 -7.87 -18.62 -15.51
N GLN A 442 -8.76 -17.72 -15.95
CA GLN A 442 -9.87 -17.17 -15.18
C GLN A 442 -10.73 -18.26 -14.50
N GLU A 443 -10.96 -19.40 -15.18
CA GLU A 443 -11.78 -20.51 -14.67
C GLU A 443 -11.19 -21.21 -13.43
N SER A 444 -9.90 -21.01 -13.13
CA SER A 444 -9.28 -21.55 -11.91
C SER A 444 -9.77 -20.87 -10.63
N TYR A 445 -10.25 -19.63 -10.75
CA TYR A 445 -10.52 -18.71 -9.64
C TYR A 445 -11.99 -18.78 -9.19
N GLU A 446 -12.44 -19.97 -8.80
CA GLU A 446 -13.76 -20.19 -8.19
C GLU A 446 -13.97 -19.23 -7.00
N GLY A 447 -15.07 -18.47 -7.03
CA GLY A 447 -15.45 -17.50 -5.99
C GLY A 447 -14.97 -16.06 -6.25
N PHE A 448 -14.09 -15.82 -7.23
CA PHE A 448 -13.75 -14.47 -7.67
C PHE A 448 -14.90 -13.87 -8.48
N ASP A 449 -15.07 -12.55 -8.39
CA ASP A 449 -16.06 -11.79 -9.16
C ASP A 449 -15.36 -11.08 -10.33
N PHE A 450 -15.58 -11.58 -11.54
CA PHE A 450 -14.97 -11.05 -12.77
C PHE A 450 -15.86 -10.08 -13.56
N GLU A 451 -17.00 -9.66 -13.00
CA GLU A 451 -17.85 -8.62 -13.59
C GLU A 451 -17.51 -7.26 -12.95
N ASP A 452 -17.46 -7.20 -11.61
CA ASP A 452 -17.26 -5.94 -10.87
C ASP A 452 -15.86 -5.77 -10.25
N VAL A 453 -15.21 -6.84 -9.77
CA VAL A 453 -14.00 -6.73 -8.91
C VAL A 453 -12.70 -7.04 -9.63
N TRP A 454 -12.68 -8.12 -10.41
CA TRP A 454 -11.49 -8.66 -11.06
C TRP A 454 -11.60 -8.61 -12.58
N THR A 455 -10.46 -8.46 -13.24
CA THR A 455 -10.30 -8.61 -14.69
C THR A 455 -9.03 -9.40 -14.97
N MET A 456 -8.89 -9.97 -16.16
CA MET A 456 -7.64 -10.63 -16.57
C MET A 456 -6.67 -9.57 -17.10
N GLY A 457 -5.58 -9.34 -16.36
CA GLY A 457 -4.55 -8.37 -16.70
C GLY A 457 -3.74 -8.75 -17.94
N THR A 458 -2.92 -7.81 -18.44
CA THR A 458 -2.14 -7.98 -19.68
C THR A 458 -1.01 -9.03 -19.57
N ASP A 459 -0.69 -9.50 -18.37
CA ASP A 459 0.20 -10.65 -18.11
C ASP A 459 -0.57 -11.98 -17.93
N ASN A 460 -1.87 -11.98 -18.22
CA ASN A 460 -2.84 -13.06 -18.05
C ASN A 460 -3.13 -13.48 -16.61
N TYR A 461 -2.76 -12.73 -15.56
CA TYR A 461 -3.21 -13.01 -14.19
C TYR A 461 -4.41 -12.13 -13.80
N PRO A 462 -5.25 -12.54 -12.83
CA PRO A 462 -6.30 -11.66 -12.32
C PRO A 462 -5.72 -10.38 -11.71
N THR A 463 -6.25 -9.23 -12.09
CA THR A 463 -5.92 -7.91 -11.55
C THR A 463 -7.22 -7.19 -11.18
N LEU A 464 -7.14 -6.16 -10.34
CA LEU A 464 -8.31 -5.41 -9.90
C LEU A 464 -8.88 -4.56 -11.05
N SER A 465 -10.18 -4.67 -11.31
CA SER A 465 -10.88 -3.96 -12.39
C SER A 465 -10.78 -2.44 -12.27
N HIS A 466 -10.69 -1.93 -11.04
CA HIS A 466 -10.46 -0.52 -10.75
C HIS A 466 -8.95 -0.18 -10.75
N THR A 467 -8.27 -0.44 -11.87
CA THR A 467 -6.82 -0.21 -11.99
C THR A 467 -6.46 1.27 -11.73
N LEU A 468 -5.73 1.53 -10.65
CA LEU A 468 -5.27 2.87 -10.29
C LEU A 468 -4.13 3.33 -11.20
N THR A 469 -4.37 4.40 -11.96
CA THR A 469 -3.33 5.10 -12.72
C THR A 469 -2.65 6.16 -11.86
N GLN A 470 -1.32 6.26 -11.94
CA GLN A 470 -0.47 7.14 -11.14
C GLN A 470 -0.39 8.59 -11.66
#